data_AF-A0A2T2TTU7-F1
#
_entry.id   AF-A0A2T2TTU7-F1
#
_cell.length_a   1.000
_cell.length_b   1.000
_cell.length_c   1.000
_cell.angle_alpha   90.00
_cell.angle_beta   90.00
_cell.angle_gamma   90.00
#
_symmetry.space_group_name_H-M   'P 1'
#
loop_
_entity.id
_entity.type
_entity.pdbx_description
1 polymer ?
#
loop_
_entity_poly.entity_id
_entity_poly.type
_entity_poly.pdbx_seq_one_letter_code
_entity_poly.pdbx_strand_id
1 'polypeptide(L)'
;MTFAPDVFRPPIFRGTRAVAARAVLLGLFAVLMPGRDAHAAEEAPPLTIEAEARPSVASLQQDVTYVVTVEGASLSDIDRPPPPQAHGLTLQRRRPTIEQDLVRRNGRLQRTVSFRWTYRPQRRGSGGRTRPNRPPADDDAPRANTSDDLFIETALSDSLLYRGEQAVVSYRLFYHEDLRLRQSRLAGSWNAPGFWREELDVPSRPDVGTTRRNGKSYKTLLLKRVAVFPTRTGTLTLSPLEIETDARNSSSAQGLLRRFFSSDDRTRELKVTSDSVQVQVRPLPGGAPPSFRGTVGSFRLDLRTSQTRTQVGEAVELELEVSGYGNLATINAPALQPSSGDALETYAPDERLSIDREGERLRGTKTFTYTVVPQERGTYQLPPLQLSYFAPDAERYQTLRTRSVTIRARGGSAGEGVAPAGGGALPPGDLAGPLTGTVTWTRPASAPFWRRGGFWRRGGLLGAAFGGAALLAAALLAWRRRRARAAERPTPAHPAARRRLREARRHLKQDRPRRFYEETERALRAFVAQRLDGASKNPARRRLRTALTRAGVATDTQQALFDLLDECERARFAPTAPDRHALETASERAHRVVAALDEALSRDA
;
A
#
# COMPACT_ATOMS: atom_id res chain seq x y z
N MET A 1 -24.85 9.21 23.32
CA MET A 1 -26.03 8.37 23.62
C MET A 1 -25.67 6.94 23.33
N THR A 2 -25.80 6.01 24.27
CA THR A 2 -25.57 4.59 23.99
C THR A 2 -26.80 4.02 23.26
N PHE A 3 -26.60 3.43 22.09
CA PHE A 3 -27.71 2.85 21.32
C PHE A 3 -28.08 1.47 21.88
N ALA A 4 -29.34 1.29 22.28
CA ALA A 4 -29.90 -0.02 22.61
C ALA A 4 -30.03 -0.88 21.33
N PRO A 5 -30.06 -2.22 21.43
CA PRO A 5 -30.23 -3.11 20.28
C PRO A 5 -31.51 -2.82 19.47
N ASP A 6 -32.51 -2.19 20.07
CA ASP A 6 -33.80 -1.87 19.44
C ASP A 6 -33.78 -0.58 18.56
N VAL A 7 -32.66 0.14 18.49
CA VAL A 7 -32.57 1.43 17.75
C VAL A 7 -32.66 1.23 16.23
N PHE A 8 -32.13 0.11 15.73
CA PHE A 8 -32.12 -0.23 14.31
C PHE A 8 -32.80 -1.57 14.08
N ARG A 9 -33.78 -1.62 13.18
CA ARG A 9 -34.33 -2.89 12.68
C ARG A 9 -33.59 -3.32 11.40
N PRO A 10 -33.11 -4.56 11.31
CA PRO A 10 -32.39 -5.03 10.13
C PRO A 10 -33.29 -5.00 8.88
N PRO A 11 -32.74 -4.69 7.70
CA PRO A 11 -33.51 -4.66 6.47
C PRO A 11 -33.89 -6.09 6.01
N ILE A 12 -35.08 -6.23 5.43
CA ILE A 12 -35.56 -7.49 4.84
C ILE A 12 -35.02 -7.59 3.42
N PHE A 13 -34.23 -8.62 3.13
CA PHE A 13 -33.74 -8.92 1.78
C PHE A 13 -34.83 -9.65 1.00
N ARG A 14 -35.35 -9.04 -0.07
CA ARG A 14 -36.23 -9.72 -1.03
C ARG A 14 -35.33 -10.33 -2.10
N GLY A 15 -35.43 -11.63 -2.37
CA GLY A 15 -34.68 -12.27 -3.47
C GLY A 15 -34.00 -13.60 -3.15
N THR A 16 -33.94 -14.04 -1.89
CA THR A 16 -33.40 -15.36 -1.55
C THR A 16 -34.52 -16.39 -1.42
N ARG A 17 -34.47 -17.47 -2.21
CA ARG A 17 -35.21 -18.70 -1.88
C ARG A 17 -34.88 -19.06 -0.43
N ALA A 18 -35.93 -19.27 0.35
CA ALA A 18 -35.88 -19.40 1.80
C ALA A 18 -34.80 -20.40 2.26
N VAL A 19 -33.86 -19.92 3.07
CA VAL A 19 -33.21 -20.74 4.09
C VAL A 19 -33.34 -19.95 5.40
N ALA A 20 -34.02 -20.57 6.36
CA ALA A 20 -34.48 -19.96 7.58
C ALA A 20 -33.34 -19.37 8.42
N ALA A 21 -33.48 -18.10 8.80
CA ALA A 21 -32.64 -17.47 9.81
C ALA A 21 -32.98 -18.06 11.19
N ARG A 22 -32.04 -18.79 11.79
CA ARG A 22 -32.06 -19.13 13.22
C ARG A 22 -31.04 -18.26 13.94
N ALA A 23 -31.54 -17.33 14.75
CA ALA A 23 -30.76 -16.62 15.75
C ALA A 23 -30.39 -17.59 16.87
N VAL A 24 -29.11 -17.65 17.26
CA VAL A 24 -28.69 -18.34 18.49
C VAL A 24 -27.61 -17.51 19.21
N LEU A 25 -27.91 -17.26 20.49
CA LEU A 25 -27.06 -16.67 21.54
C LEU A 25 -25.98 -17.67 22.01
N LEU A 26 -24.80 -17.11 22.34
CA LEU A 26 -23.75 -17.56 23.29
C LEU A 26 -23.81 -18.98 23.93
N GLY A 27 -22.69 -19.72 23.87
CA GLY A 27 -22.42 -20.86 24.78
C GLY A 27 -21.13 -21.65 24.49
N LEU A 28 -20.36 -21.94 25.54
CA LEU A 28 -19.04 -22.58 25.61
C LEU A 28 -19.09 -24.13 25.46
N PHE A 29 -17.89 -24.75 25.38
CA PHE A 29 -17.50 -26.17 25.58
C PHE A 29 -17.33 -27.13 24.38
N ALA A 30 -16.40 -28.07 24.59
CA ALA A 30 -15.54 -28.76 23.64
C ALA A 30 -15.84 -30.27 23.45
N VAL A 31 -15.03 -30.89 22.56
CA VAL A 31 -14.54 -32.30 22.53
C VAL A 31 -15.03 -33.22 21.38
N LEU A 32 -14.01 -33.78 20.69
CA LEU A 32 -13.82 -35.01 19.86
C LEU A 32 -15.02 -35.95 19.62
N MET A 33 -15.22 -36.63 18.47
CA MET A 33 -14.34 -37.57 17.74
C MET A 33 -14.94 -37.94 16.33
N PRO A 34 -14.30 -38.80 15.48
CA PRO A 34 -14.36 -38.78 14.02
C PRO A 34 -15.24 -39.88 13.38
N GLY A 35 -15.59 -39.72 12.10
CA GLY A 35 -16.23 -40.80 11.31
C GLY A 35 -16.64 -40.42 9.89
N ARG A 36 -15.81 -40.80 8.93
CA ARG A 36 -16.04 -41.24 7.53
C ARG A 36 -17.26 -40.76 6.73
N ASP A 37 -16.92 -40.15 5.59
CA ASP A 37 -17.45 -40.36 4.24
C ASP A 37 -18.97 -40.35 4.04
N ALA A 38 -19.50 -39.15 3.76
CA ALA A 38 -20.69 -38.96 2.96
C ALA A 38 -20.38 -37.95 1.85
N HIS A 39 -20.75 -38.31 0.61
CA HIS A 39 -20.70 -37.46 -0.57
C HIS A 39 -21.35 -36.10 -0.29
N ALA A 40 -20.53 -35.07 -0.09
CA ALA A 40 -21.02 -33.71 0.04
C ALA A 40 -21.40 -33.20 -1.36
N ALA A 41 -22.71 -33.13 -1.62
CA ALA A 41 -23.23 -32.07 -2.46
C ALA A 41 -22.54 -30.76 -2.02
N GLU A 42 -22.04 -29.99 -2.98
CA GLU A 42 -21.39 -28.71 -2.71
C GLU A 42 -22.46 -27.75 -2.14
N GLU A 43 -22.69 -27.82 -0.82
CA GLU A 43 -23.51 -26.89 -0.07
C GLU A 43 -22.94 -25.50 -0.32
N ALA A 44 -23.75 -24.65 -0.94
CA ALA A 44 -23.46 -23.22 -1.04
C ALA A 44 -23.15 -22.71 0.37
N PRO A 45 -22.07 -21.94 0.56
CA PRO A 45 -21.66 -21.50 1.89
C PRO A 45 -22.82 -20.80 2.61
N PRO A 46 -23.03 -21.04 3.92
CA PRO A 46 -24.10 -20.40 4.66
C PRO A 46 -23.95 -18.88 4.57
N LEU A 47 -24.99 -18.22 4.08
CA LEU A 47 -25.07 -16.77 3.97
C LEU A 47 -25.03 -16.18 5.39
N THR A 48 -23.96 -15.46 5.71
CA THR A 48 -23.83 -14.83 7.04
C THR A 48 -24.10 -13.34 6.90
N ILE A 49 -25.03 -12.82 7.69
CA ILE A 49 -25.38 -11.39 7.71
C ILE A 49 -25.01 -10.84 9.08
N GLU A 50 -24.06 -9.91 9.11
CA GLU A 50 -23.70 -9.15 10.30
C GLU A 50 -24.12 -7.70 10.14
N ALA A 51 -24.64 -7.08 11.18
CA ALA A 51 -25.03 -5.68 11.16
C ALA A 51 -24.49 -4.95 12.39
N GLU A 52 -23.86 -3.79 12.18
CA GLU A 52 -23.26 -3.02 13.25
C GLU A 52 -23.44 -1.52 13.03
N ALA A 53 -23.69 -0.78 14.11
CA ALA A 53 -23.72 0.68 14.13
C ALA A 53 -22.44 1.22 14.79
N ARG A 54 -21.72 2.10 14.08
CA ARG A 54 -20.52 2.76 14.60
C ARG A 54 -20.60 4.29 14.45
N PRO A 55 -20.28 5.07 15.49
CA PRO A 55 -19.99 4.62 16.87
C PRO A 55 -21.27 4.22 17.62
N SER A 56 -21.16 3.30 18.59
CA SER A 56 -22.26 2.88 19.48
C SER A 56 -22.68 3.98 20.47
N VAL A 57 -21.84 5.02 20.61
CA VAL A 57 -22.14 6.25 21.33
C VAL A 57 -21.85 7.45 20.43
N ALA A 58 -22.88 8.21 20.07
CA ALA A 58 -22.73 9.42 19.27
C ALA A 58 -23.27 10.68 19.97
N SER A 59 -22.67 11.83 19.62
CA SER A 59 -23.15 13.17 19.96
C SER A 59 -24.16 13.67 18.90
N LEU A 60 -24.95 14.71 19.21
CA LEU A 60 -25.98 15.25 18.28
C LEU A 60 -25.42 15.76 16.94
N GLN A 61 -24.11 16.03 16.87
CA GLN A 61 -23.43 16.54 15.67
C GLN A 61 -22.57 15.48 14.97
N GLN A 62 -22.54 14.25 15.49
CA GLN A 62 -21.72 13.16 14.97
C GLN A 62 -22.59 12.18 14.18
N ASP A 63 -22.13 11.85 12.98
CA ASP A 63 -22.81 10.89 12.12
C ASP A 63 -22.63 9.46 12.66
N VAL A 64 -23.72 8.70 12.65
CA VAL A 64 -23.77 7.28 12.99
C VAL A 64 -23.85 6.49 11.71
N THR A 65 -22.90 5.58 11.51
CA THR A 65 -22.84 4.72 10.34
C THR A 65 -23.38 3.34 10.68
N TYR A 66 -24.40 2.91 9.96
CA TYR A 66 -24.93 1.55 10.04
C TYR A 66 -24.40 0.73 8.87
N VAL A 67 -23.69 -0.36 9.16
CA VAL A 67 -23.10 -1.25 8.17
C VAL A 67 -23.77 -2.61 8.27
N VAL A 68 -24.26 -3.13 7.15
CA VAL A 68 -24.72 -4.52 7.02
C VAL A 68 -23.76 -5.23 6.10
N THR A 69 -23.12 -6.28 6.59
CA THR A 69 -22.16 -7.10 5.88
C THR A 69 -22.79 -8.44 5.57
N VAL A 70 -22.79 -8.82 4.29
CA VAL A 70 -23.28 -10.11 3.81
C VAL A 70 -22.09 -10.89 3.27
N GLU A 71 -21.78 -12.02 3.90
CA GLU A 71 -20.73 -12.94 3.49
C GLU A 71 -21.33 -14.11 2.70
N GLY A 72 -20.72 -14.43 1.55
CA GLY A 72 -21.03 -15.64 0.77
C GLY A 72 -21.93 -15.45 -0.44
N ALA A 73 -22.40 -14.23 -0.75
CA ALA A 73 -23.27 -13.96 -1.93
C ALA A 73 -22.66 -12.97 -2.94
N SER A 74 -23.05 -13.12 -4.22
CA SER A 74 -22.68 -12.20 -5.31
C SER A 74 -23.62 -10.99 -5.35
N LEU A 75 -23.13 -9.82 -5.78
CA LEU A 75 -23.96 -8.62 -5.95
C LEU A 75 -25.10 -8.80 -6.96
N SER A 76 -24.95 -9.73 -7.89
CA SER A 76 -25.98 -10.13 -8.85
C SER A 76 -27.15 -10.87 -8.18
N ASP A 77 -26.94 -11.42 -6.99
CA ASP A 77 -27.87 -12.33 -6.31
C ASP A 77 -28.48 -11.67 -5.06
N ILE A 78 -28.07 -10.44 -4.73
CA ILE A 78 -28.54 -9.65 -3.59
C ILE A 78 -29.18 -8.37 -4.09
N ASP A 79 -30.51 -8.29 -4.01
CA ASP A 79 -31.20 -7.02 -4.21
C ASP A 79 -30.77 -6.00 -3.16
N ARG A 80 -30.62 -4.74 -3.58
CA ARG A 80 -30.20 -3.66 -2.69
C ARG A 80 -31.24 -3.48 -1.58
N PRO A 81 -30.88 -3.71 -0.30
CA PRO A 81 -31.84 -3.60 0.80
C PRO A 81 -32.32 -2.15 0.99
N PRO A 82 -33.57 -1.94 1.44
CA PRO A 82 -34.03 -0.62 1.87
C PRO A 82 -33.24 -0.13 3.11
N PRO A 83 -33.16 1.19 3.36
CA PRO A 83 -32.47 1.69 4.54
C PRO A 83 -33.10 1.14 5.83
N PRO A 84 -32.29 0.76 6.83
CA PRO A 84 -32.80 0.28 8.11
C PRO A 84 -33.63 1.36 8.81
N GLN A 85 -34.73 0.92 9.44
CA GLN A 85 -35.59 1.83 10.19
C GLN A 85 -34.91 2.21 11.50
N ALA A 86 -34.81 3.51 11.77
CA ALA A 86 -34.13 4.06 12.93
C ALA A 86 -35.01 5.08 13.65
N HIS A 87 -35.11 4.97 14.98
CA HIS A 87 -35.91 5.86 15.81
C HIS A 87 -35.04 6.99 16.38
N GLY A 88 -35.46 8.25 16.21
CA GLY A 88 -34.71 9.42 16.71
C GLY A 88 -33.47 9.79 15.90
N LEU A 89 -33.27 9.17 14.73
CA LEU A 89 -32.16 9.42 13.81
C LEU A 89 -32.68 9.80 12.41
N THR A 90 -32.05 10.78 11.75
CA THR A 90 -32.35 11.16 10.35
C THR A 90 -31.39 10.50 9.38
N LEU A 91 -31.92 9.78 8.39
CA LEU A 91 -31.14 9.25 7.29
C LEU A 91 -30.60 10.39 6.41
N GLN A 92 -29.28 10.44 6.21
CA GLN A 92 -28.62 11.46 5.39
C GLN A 92 -28.73 11.16 3.89
N ARG A 93 -28.75 9.88 3.50
CA ARG A 93 -28.81 9.44 2.11
C ARG A 93 -29.69 8.21 1.95
N ARG A 94 -30.60 8.24 0.97
CA ARG A 94 -31.53 7.12 0.70
C ARG A 94 -30.85 5.87 0.12
N ARG A 95 -29.76 6.04 -0.63
CA ARG A 95 -29.00 4.92 -1.23
C ARG A 95 -27.78 4.59 -0.36
N PRO A 96 -27.55 3.31 -0.02
CA PRO A 96 -26.35 2.91 0.70
C PRO A 96 -25.11 3.06 -0.17
N THR A 97 -23.97 3.29 0.48
CA THR A 97 -22.67 3.03 -0.15
C THR A 97 -22.44 1.51 -0.14
N ILE A 98 -22.04 0.94 -1.26
CA ILE A 98 -21.84 -0.50 -1.41
C ILE A 98 -20.35 -0.75 -1.61
N GLU A 99 -19.77 -1.58 -0.75
CA GLU A 99 -18.38 -2.01 -0.82
C GLU A 99 -18.32 -3.52 -1.02
N GLN A 100 -17.35 -3.97 -1.81
CA GLN A 100 -17.13 -5.39 -2.07
C GLN A 100 -15.67 -5.75 -1.81
N ASP A 101 -15.47 -6.73 -0.95
CA ASP A 101 -14.16 -7.30 -0.69
C ASP A 101 -14.12 -8.77 -1.09
N LEU A 102 -13.01 -9.16 -1.71
CA LEU A 102 -12.70 -10.54 -2.06
C LEU A 102 -11.53 -10.98 -1.20
N VAL A 103 -11.79 -11.80 -0.18
CA VAL A 103 -10.77 -12.26 0.74
C VAL A 103 -10.62 -13.77 0.59
N ARG A 104 -9.39 -14.23 0.36
CA ARG A 104 -9.10 -15.66 0.30
C ARG A 104 -8.80 -16.17 1.71
N ARG A 105 -9.75 -16.90 2.32
CA ARG A 105 -9.55 -17.59 3.61
C ARG A 105 -9.62 -19.10 3.42
N ASN A 106 -8.71 -19.83 4.06
CA ASN A 106 -8.63 -21.30 4.01
C ASN A 106 -8.66 -21.88 2.58
N GLY A 107 -7.96 -21.23 1.64
CA GLY A 107 -7.85 -21.68 0.24
C GLY A 107 -9.06 -21.39 -0.64
N ARG A 108 -10.21 -20.98 -0.07
CA ARG A 108 -11.44 -20.62 -0.78
C ARG A 108 -11.58 -19.10 -0.92
N LEU A 109 -12.19 -18.67 -2.02
CA LEU A 109 -12.51 -17.27 -2.26
C LEU A 109 -13.79 -16.95 -1.48
N GLN A 110 -13.72 -16.07 -0.48
CA GLN A 110 -14.90 -15.56 0.21
C GLN A 110 -15.18 -14.14 -0.27
N ARG A 111 -16.42 -13.90 -0.66
CA ARG A 111 -16.90 -12.59 -1.11
C ARG A 111 -17.74 -11.98 -0.02
N THR A 112 -17.41 -10.74 0.32
CA THR A 112 -18.09 -9.96 1.35
C THR A 112 -18.67 -8.71 0.70
N VAL A 113 -19.95 -8.46 0.90
CA VAL A 113 -20.65 -7.27 0.40
C VAL A 113 -21.16 -6.47 1.58
N SER A 114 -20.73 -5.22 1.71
CA SER A 114 -21.14 -4.34 2.81
C SER A 114 -22.00 -3.18 2.30
N PHE A 115 -23.17 -3.00 2.92
CA PHE A 115 -24.10 -1.89 2.69
C PHE A 115 -23.99 -0.89 3.84
N ARG A 116 -23.70 0.37 3.52
CA ARG A 116 -23.47 1.43 4.50
C ARG A 116 -24.49 2.55 4.39
N TRP A 117 -25.18 2.86 5.49
CA TRP A 117 -26.07 4.02 5.63
C TRP A 117 -25.56 4.96 6.72
N THR A 118 -25.77 6.26 6.52
CA THR A 118 -25.36 7.31 7.46
C THR A 118 -26.58 8.01 8.04
N TYR A 119 -26.61 8.10 9.36
CA TYR A 119 -27.70 8.67 10.14
C TYR A 119 -27.19 9.78 11.06
N ARG A 120 -28.04 10.76 11.38
CA ARG A 120 -27.72 11.86 12.31
C ARG A 120 -28.73 11.93 13.46
N PRO A 121 -28.31 12.02 14.73
CA PRO A 121 -29.25 12.05 15.85
C PRO A 121 -30.06 13.36 15.92
N GLN A 122 -31.38 13.27 16.12
CA GLN A 122 -32.26 14.43 16.20
C GLN A 122 -32.58 14.88 17.64
N ARG A 123 -32.54 13.99 18.63
CA ARG A 123 -32.93 14.29 20.03
C ARG A 123 -32.11 13.49 21.04
N ARG A 124 -31.88 14.03 22.25
CA ARG A 124 -31.27 13.30 23.38
C ARG A 124 -32.20 12.17 23.86
N GLY A 125 -31.77 10.92 23.75
CA GLY A 125 -32.51 9.76 24.27
C GLY A 125 -32.44 9.62 25.80
N SER A 126 -33.51 9.13 26.40
CA SER A 126 -33.63 8.81 27.83
C SER A 126 -33.21 7.37 28.10
N GLY A 127 -32.09 7.17 28.81
CA GLY A 127 -31.68 5.84 29.25
C GLY A 127 -30.50 5.87 30.22
N GLY A 128 -30.76 5.45 31.47
CA GLY A 128 -29.81 4.82 32.39
C GLY A 128 -28.71 5.69 33.00
N ARG A 129 -28.92 6.13 34.24
CA ARG A 129 -27.85 6.59 35.16
C ARG A 129 -26.87 5.44 35.43
N THR A 130 -25.60 5.63 35.06
CA THR A 130 -24.45 4.97 35.71
C THR A 130 -23.40 6.02 36.07
N ARG A 131 -22.79 5.79 37.24
CA ARG A 131 -22.02 6.70 38.09
C ARG A 131 -20.83 7.39 37.38
N PRO A 132 -20.40 8.56 37.89
CA PRO A 132 -19.41 9.40 37.23
C PRO A 132 -18.04 8.76 37.39
N ASN A 133 -17.39 8.43 36.28
CA ASN A 133 -15.95 8.29 36.29
C ASN A 133 -15.35 9.66 35.96
N ARG A 134 -14.55 10.13 36.90
CA ARG A 134 -13.62 11.27 36.89
C ARG A 134 -13.40 11.89 35.50
N PRO A 135 -13.59 13.21 35.31
CA PRO A 135 -13.21 13.84 34.06
C PRO A 135 -11.71 13.57 33.85
N PRO A 136 -11.27 13.10 32.67
CA PRO A 136 -9.94 13.47 32.25
C PRO A 136 -9.96 14.99 32.27
N ALA A 137 -9.00 15.56 32.97
CA ALA A 137 -8.72 16.97 32.92
C ALA A 137 -8.81 17.46 31.46
N ASP A 138 -9.16 18.73 31.31
CA ASP A 138 -8.74 19.53 30.18
C ASP A 138 -7.22 19.34 29.98
N ASP A 139 -6.83 18.25 29.32
CA ASP A 139 -5.70 18.31 28.42
C ASP A 139 -6.27 19.08 27.25
N ASP A 140 -6.02 20.40 27.31
CA ASP A 140 -5.70 21.19 26.14
C ASP A 140 -4.92 20.30 25.17
N ALA A 141 -5.62 19.56 24.31
CA ALA A 141 -5.07 19.20 23.02
C ALA A 141 -4.66 20.55 22.46
N PRO A 142 -3.35 20.82 22.28
CA PRO A 142 -2.97 22.09 21.75
C PRO A 142 -3.66 22.14 20.39
N ARG A 143 -4.63 23.05 20.26
CA ARG A 143 -4.86 23.74 19.00
C ARG A 143 -3.59 24.53 18.76
N ALA A 144 -2.51 23.80 18.49
CA ALA A 144 -1.31 24.37 17.94
C ALA A 144 -1.77 24.82 16.57
N ASN A 145 -2.00 26.12 16.46
CA ASN A 145 -1.50 26.83 15.31
C ASN A 145 -0.12 26.22 15.03
N THR A 146 -0.09 25.41 13.98
CA THR A 146 1.00 25.33 13.02
C THR A 146 2.31 25.81 13.65
N SER A 147 3.09 24.89 14.20
CA SER A 147 4.47 25.27 14.49
C SER A 147 5.05 25.82 13.19
N ASP A 148 5.80 26.92 13.27
CA ASP A 148 6.61 27.40 12.15
C ASP A 148 7.36 26.25 11.47
N ASP A 149 7.61 25.16 12.19
CA ASP A 149 8.35 23.99 11.80
C ASP A 149 7.56 22.94 10.98
N LEU A 150 6.22 22.92 10.93
CA LEU A 150 5.45 21.92 10.17
C LEU A 150 4.08 22.45 9.71
N PHE A 151 3.88 22.58 8.39
CA PHE A 151 2.65 23.14 7.81
C PHE A 151 2.36 22.64 6.39
N ILE A 152 1.10 22.70 5.95
CA ILE A 152 0.71 22.41 4.58
C ILE A 152 0.37 23.72 3.87
N GLU A 153 1.00 23.95 2.73
CA GLU A 153 0.65 25.04 1.84
C GLU A 153 -0.23 24.54 0.69
N THR A 154 -1.29 25.28 0.42
CA THR A 154 -2.14 25.07 -0.75
C THR A 154 -1.75 26.06 -1.84
N ALA A 155 -1.22 25.55 -2.95
CA ALA A 155 -0.93 26.34 -4.14
C ALA A 155 -2.00 26.07 -5.20
N LEU A 156 -2.62 27.13 -5.69
CA LEU A 156 -3.59 27.09 -6.78
C LEU A 156 -2.94 27.68 -8.04
N SER A 157 -3.15 27.04 -9.19
CA SER A 157 -2.59 27.56 -10.46
C SER A 157 -3.16 28.92 -10.84
N ASP A 158 -4.43 29.16 -10.57
CA ASP A 158 -5.12 30.44 -10.79
C ASP A 158 -6.32 30.59 -9.84
N SER A 159 -6.44 31.76 -9.20
CA SER A 159 -7.52 32.10 -8.27
C SER A 159 -8.78 32.66 -8.94
N LEU A 160 -8.69 33.10 -10.19
CA LEU A 160 -9.79 33.69 -10.96
C LEU A 160 -10.10 32.85 -12.20
N LEU A 161 -11.12 32.00 -12.10
CA LEU A 161 -11.43 31.02 -13.13
C LEU A 161 -12.72 31.37 -13.86
N TYR A 162 -12.89 30.87 -15.08
CA TYR A 162 -14.19 30.75 -15.71
C TYR A 162 -14.90 29.46 -15.31
N ARG A 163 -16.23 29.43 -15.39
CA ARG A 163 -17.00 28.18 -15.21
C ARG A 163 -16.52 27.13 -16.22
N GLY A 164 -16.14 25.95 -15.72
CA GLY A 164 -15.63 24.82 -16.52
C GLY A 164 -14.12 24.88 -16.81
N GLU A 165 -13.45 25.97 -16.48
CA GLU A 165 -12.00 26.10 -16.63
C GLU A 165 -11.26 25.19 -15.65
N GLN A 166 -10.12 24.68 -16.09
CA GLN A 166 -9.27 23.86 -15.25
C GLN A 166 -8.35 24.73 -14.38
N ALA A 167 -8.33 24.46 -13.09
CA ALA A 167 -7.24 24.86 -12.21
C ALA A 167 -6.60 23.64 -11.55
N VAL A 168 -5.33 23.72 -11.23
CA VAL A 168 -4.63 22.65 -10.49
C VAL A 168 -4.33 23.14 -9.09
N VAL A 169 -4.81 22.37 -8.12
CA VAL A 169 -4.54 22.55 -6.70
C VAL A 169 -3.43 21.60 -6.30
N SER A 170 -2.36 22.13 -5.72
CA SER A 170 -1.23 21.36 -5.21
C SER A 170 -1.06 21.60 -3.71
N TYR A 171 -1.01 20.52 -2.93
CA TYR A 171 -0.77 20.60 -1.49
C TYR A 171 0.65 20.16 -1.20
N ARG A 172 1.44 21.06 -0.62
CA ARG A 172 2.85 20.82 -0.28
C ARG A 172 3.03 20.87 1.24
N LEU A 173 3.58 19.80 1.80
CA LEU A 173 4.00 19.75 3.18
C LEU A 173 5.37 20.38 3.33
N PHE A 174 5.49 21.34 4.23
CA PHE A 174 6.74 21.92 4.67
C PHE A 174 7.03 21.45 6.08
N TYR A 175 8.25 20.96 6.31
CA TYR A 175 8.69 20.58 7.64
C TYR A 175 10.16 20.92 7.87
N HIS A 176 10.50 21.35 9.07
CA HIS A 176 11.85 21.75 9.43
C HIS A 176 12.83 20.58 9.24
N GLU A 177 14.08 20.87 8.90
CA GLU A 177 15.08 19.82 8.61
C GLU A 177 15.35 18.88 9.78
N ASP A 178 15.19 19.39 11.00
CA ASP A 178 15.33 18.66 12.26
C ASP A 178 14.11 17.79 12.59
N LEU A 179 13.01 17.87 11.84
CA LEU A 179 11.87 16.99 12.04
C LEU A 179 12.03 15.70 11.23
N ARG A 180 11.84 14.57 11.89
CA ARG A 180 11.68 13.27 11.24
C ARG A 180 10.22 12.85 11.33
N LEU A 181 9.55 12.90 10.19
CA LEU A 181 8.17 12.45 10.06
C LEU A 181 8.11 10.94 9.85
N ARG A 182 7.12 10.29 10.46
CA ARG A 182 6.79 8.87 10.30
C ARG A 182 5.28 8.73 10.12
N GLN A 183 4.88 7.64 9.45
CA GLN A 183 3.47 7.23 9.33
C GLN A 183 2.51 8.34 8.85
N SER A 184 2.99 9.27 8.02
CA SER A 184 2.15 10.34 7.48
C SER A 184 1.04 9.77 6.61
N ARG A 185 -0.20 10.07 6.97
CA ARG A 185 -1.39 9.65 6.22
C ARG A 185 -2.35 10.81 6.05
N LEU A 186 -3.06 10.81 4.93
CA LEU A 186 -4.20 11.71 4.74
C LEU A 186 -5.24 11.42 5.83
N ALA A 187 -5.74 12.47 6.44
CA ALA A 187 -6.79 12.43 7.44
C ALA A 187 -7.99 13.27 6.97
N GLY A 188 -9.14 13.07 7.62
CA GLY A 188 -10.37 13.76 7.24
C GLY A 188 -10.90 13.42 5.84
N SER A 189 -11.87 14.22 5.37
CA SER A 189 -12.55 14.06 4.07
C SER A 189 -12.36 15.30 3.21
N TRP A 190 -11.19 15.42 2.58
CA TRP A 190 -10.93 16.50 1.64
C TRP A 190 -12.00 16.55 0.53
N ASN A 191 -12.58 17.73 0.32
CA ASN A 191 -13.62 17.94 -0.68
C ASN A 191 -13.51 19.33 -1.35
N ALA A 192 -14.17 19.48 -2.50
CA ALA A 192 -14.27 20.76 -3.20
C ALA A 192 -15.70 20.94 -3.73
N PRO A 193 -16.64 21.42 -2.89
CA PRO A 193 -18.04 21.58 -3.28
C PRO A 193 -18.17 22.59 -4.43
N GLY A 194 -18.90 22.21 -5.48
CA GLY A 194 -19.03 23.04 -6.68
C GLY A 194 -17.90 22.88 -7.70
N PHE A 195 -16.99 21.93 -7.49
CA PHE A 195 -15.99 21.55 -8.48
C PHE A 195 -16.16 20.09 -8.92
N TRP A 196 -16.04 19.83 -10.22
CA TRP A 196 -15.60 18.53 -10.69
C TRP A 196 -14.12 18.36 -10.36
N ARG A 197 -13.67 17.14 -10.09
CA ARG A 197 -12.31 16.88 -9.60
C ARG A 197 -11.72 15.67 -10.31
N GLU A 198 -10.49 15.81 -10.76
CA GLU A 198 -9.65 14.72 -11.25
C GLU A 198 -8.36 14.72 -10.44
N GLU A 199 -8.03 13.59 -9.82
CA GLU A 199 -6.75 13.46 -9.14
C GLU A 199 -5.63 13.35 -10.18
N LEU A 200 -4.54 14.09 -9.94
CA LEU A 200 -3.33 14.04 -10.74
C LEU A 200 -2.31 13.15 -10.04
N ASP A 201 -1.41 12.57 -10.82
CA ASP A 201 -0.44 11.65 -10.28
C ASP A 201 0.58 12.40 -9.43
N VAL A 202 0.88 11.81 -8.28
CA VAL A 202 1.95 12.23 -7.39
C VAL A 202 2.90 11.04 -7.29
N PRO A 203 4.22 11.23 -7.52
CA PRO A 203 5.18 10.14 -7.43
C PRO A 203 5.05 9.41 -6.08
N SER A 204 4.98 8.08 -6.10
CA SER A 204 4.86 7.28 -4.87
C SER A 204 6.06 7.44 -3.92
N ARG A 205 7.17 7.95 -4.46
CA ARG A 205 8.35 8.42 -3.71
C ARG A 205 8.62 9.86 -4.14
N PRO A 206 7.97 10.85 -3.52
CA PRO A 206 8.16 12.23 -3.91
C PRO A 206 9.55 12.69 -3.50
N ASP A 207 10.25 13.40 -4.40
CA ASP A 207 11.53 14.01 -4.08
C ASP A 207 11.34 15.02 -2.96
N VAL A 208 12.16 14.91 -1.91
CA VAL A 208 12.16 15.86 -0.81
C VAL A 208 12.99 17.06 -1.24
N GLY A 209 12.31 18.12 -1.68
CA GLY A 209 12.95 19.41 -1.97
C GLY A 209 13.40 20.11 -0.69
N THR A 210 14.27 21.11 -0.82
CA THR A 210 14.64 22.02 0.27
C THR A 210 14.30 23.45 -0.12
N THR A 211 13.50 24.13 0.68
CA THR A 211 13.05 25.52 0.43
C THR A 211 13.41 26.38 1.63
N ARG A 212 14.07 27.52 1.41
CA ARG A 212 14.31 28.51 2.46
C ARG A 212 13.16 29.52 2.51
N ARG A 213 12.62 29.76 3.70
CA ARG A 213 11.56 30.75 3.94
C ARG A 213 11.79 31.45 5.27
N ASN A 214 11.72 32.78 5.29
CA ASN A 214 11.93 33.61 6.48
C ASN A 214 13.24 33.28 7.24
N GLY A 215 14.32 32.96 6.51
CA GLY A 215 15.62 32.59 7.08
C GLY A 215 15.72 31.15 7.62
N LYS A 216 14.64 30.37 7.60
CA LYS A 216 14.59 28.95 8.02
C LYS A 216 14.59 28.03 6.80
N SER A 217 15.20 26.85 6.93
CA SER A 217 15.25 25.83 5.86
C SER A 217 14.22 24.73 6.11
N TYR A 218 13.41 24.44 5.10
CA TYR A 218 12.34 23.45 5.15
C TYR A 218 12.56 22.36 4.12
N LYS A 219 12.27 21.14 4.51
CA LYS A 219 12.00 20.05 3.58
C LYS A 219 10.59 20.21 3.02
N THR A 220 10.46 20.07 1.71
CA THR A 220 9.19 20.24 0.99
C THR A 220 8.80 18.93 0.33
N LEU A 221 7.56 18.49 0.55
CA LEU A 221 7.00 17.27 -0.02
C LEU A 221 5.66 17.54 -0.68
N LEU A 222 5.50 17.12 -1.93
CA LEU A 222 4.20 17.18 -2.60
C LEU A 222 3.30 16.04 -2.10
N LEU A 223 2.18 16.39 -1.47
CA LEU A 223 1.24 15.41 -0.89
C LEU A 223 0.15 15.00 -1.87
N LYS A 224 -0.44 15.98 -2.56
CA LYS A 224 -1.63 15.77 -3.39
C LYS A 224 -1.70 16.82 -4.49
N ARG A 225 -2.11 16.40 -5.69
CA ARG A 225 -2.45 17.27 -6.82
C ARG A 225 -3.83 16.92 -7.34
N VAL A 226 -4.65 17.94 -7.58
CA VAL A 226 -6.01 17.75 -8.08
C VAL A 226 -6.31 18.81 -9.13
N ALA A 227 -6.77 18.39 -10.30
CA ALA A 227 -7.40 19.28 -11.26
C ALA A 227 -8.85 19.50 -10.84
N VAL A 228 -9.23 20.77 -10.65
CA VAL A 228 -10.57 21.19 -10.26
C VAL A 228 -11.21 22.01 -11.38
N PHE A 229 -12.49 21.78 -11.63
CA PHE A 229 -13.26 22.46 -12.67
C PHE A 229 -14.54 23.04 -12.06
N PRO A 230 -14.69 24.37 -11.97
CA PRO A 230 -15.87 24.99 -11.37
C PRO A 230 -17.15 24.63 -12.14
N THR A 231 -18.17 24.13 -11.46
CA THR A 231 -19.46 23.77 -12.09
C THR A 231 -20.48 24.91 -12.05
N ARG A 232 -20.22 25.97 -11.26
CA ARG A 232 -21.07 27.16 -11.12
C ARG A 232 -20.23 28.41 -10.88
N THR A 233 -20.81 29.57 -11.18
CA THR A 233 -20.20 30.89 -10.98
C THR A 233 -20.31 31.35 -9.52
N GLY A 234 -19.52 32.37 -9.16
CA GLY A 234 -19.45 32.94 -7.82
C GLY A 234 -18.21 32.48 -7.05
N THR A 235 -18.18 32.72 -5.74
CA THR A 235 -17.07 32.29 -4.88
C THR A 235 -17.27 30.85 -4.44
N LEU A 236 -16.34 29.98 -4.83
CA LEU A 236 -16.30 28.59 -4.42
C LEU A 236 -15.15 28.35 -3.45
N THR A 237 -15.33 27.43 -2.50
CA THR A 237 -14.34 27.16 -1.46
C THR A 237 -13.75 25.77 -1.62
N LEU A 238 -12.42 25.71 -1.63
CA LEU A 238 -11.66 24.47 -1.49
C LEU A 238 -11.47 24.18 0.00
N SER A 239 -11.94 23.02 0.42
CA SER A 239 -11.77 22.60 1.82
C SER A 239 -10.30 22.31 2.10
N PRO A 240 -9.86 22.52 3.36
CA PRO A 240 -8.48 22.28 3.74
C PRO A 240 -8.12 20.80 3.62
N LEU A 241 -6.86 20.52 3.32
CA LEU A 241 -6.28 19.19 3.36
C LEU A 241 -5.75 18.89 4.76
N GLU A 242 -6.02 17.71 5.27
CA GLU A 242 -5.60 17.30 6.60
C GLU A 242 -4.71 16.05 6.51
N ILE A 243 -3.65 16.03 7.31
CA ILE A 243 -2.80 14.85 7.51
C ILE A 243 -2.63 14.59 9.00
N GLU A 244 -2.42 13.32 9.32
CA GLU A 244 -1.95 12.87 10.64
C GLU A 244 -0.55 12.26 10.43
N THR A 245 0.42 12.71 11.24
CA THR A 245 1.82 12.31 11.11
C THR A 245 2.51 12.24 12.47
N ASP A 246 3.43 11.30 12.62
CA ASP A 246 4.26 11.17 13.81
C ASP A 246 5.55 11.98 13.63
N ALA A 247 5.74 13.03 14.42
CA ALA A 247 6.95 13.83 14.40
C ALA A 247 7.90 13.46 15.54
N ARG A 248 9.20 13.37 15.23
CA ARG A 248 10.29 13.29 16.21
C ARG A 248 11.32 14.37 15.93
N ASN A 249 11.79 15.02 16.99
CA ASN A 249 12.89 15.98 16.90
C ASN A 249 14.22 15.22 16.77
N SER A 250 14.85 15.35 15.61
CA SER A 250 16.22 14.92 15.35
C SER A 250 17.18 15.91 16.01
N SER A 251 17.32 15.85 17.34
CA SER A 251 18.32 16.64 18.06
C SER A 251 19.75 16.23 17.66
N SER A 252 20.28 16.90 16.64
CA SER A 252 21.63 16.72 16.11
C SER A 252 22.35 18.06 16.09
N ALA A 253 22.92 18.47 17.25
CA ALA A 253 24.21 19.19 17.34
C ALA A 253 24.45 19.88 18.70
N GLN A 254 23.44 20.08 19.56
CA GLN A 254 23.66 20.79 20.82
C GLN A 254 23.21 20.01 22.04
N GLY A 255 24.19 19.37 22.69
CA GLY A 255 24.08 18.91 24.07
C GLY A 255 23.95 17.40 24.22
N LEU A 256 25.07 16.68 24.15
CA LEU A 256 25.20 15.37 24.80
C LEU A 256 24.70 15.42 26.26
N LEU A 257 24.87 16.55 26.95
CA LEU A 257 24.37 16.81 28.31
C LEU A 257 22.84 16.89 28.42
N ARG A 258 22.10 17.36 27.39
CA ARG A 258 20.62 17.40 27.42
C ARG A 258 20.01 16.01 27.28
N ARG A 259 20.67 15.07 26.59
CA ARG A 259 20.24 13.66 26.48
C ARG A 259 20.21 12.94 27.83
N PHE A 260 20.97 13.41 28.83
CA PHE A 260 20.98 12.85 30.18
C PHE A 260 19.85 13.38 31.09
N PHE A 261 19.26 14.55 30.78
CA PHE A 261 18.23 15.21 31.61
C PHE A 261 16.88 15.38 30.91
N SER A 262 16.72 14.94 29.65
CA SER A 262 15.48 15.08 28.87
C SER A 262 14.95 13.72 28.45
N SER A 263 14.05 13.16 29.25
CA SER A 263 13.30 11.92 29.00
C SER A 263 12.17 12.06 27.97
N ASP A 264 12.26 13.03 27.05
CA ASP A 264 11.16 13.43 26.15
C ASP A 264 11.50 13.29 24.66
N ASP A 265 12.23 12.24 24.28
CA ASP A 265 12.31 11.74 22.89
C ASP A 265 11.01 11.00 22.50
N ARG A 266 9.87 11.61 22.82
CA ARG A 266 8.55 11.04 22.56
C ARG A 266 8.14 11.39 21.14
N THR A 267 7.69 10.37 20.42
CA THR A 267 6.98 10.56 19.15
C THR A 267 5.70 11.29 19.46
N ARG A 268 5.48 12.43 18.81
CA ARG A 268 4.24 13.19 18.96
C ARG A 268 3.41 12.98 17.69
N GLU A 269 2.20 12.48 17.86
CA GLU A 269 1.21 12.47 16.80
C GLU A 269 0.75 13.91 16.58
N LEU A 270 0.99 14.42 15.38
CA LEU A 270 0.62 15.76 14.95
C LEU A 270 -0.41 15.68 13.85
N LYS A 271 -1.42 16.51 14.00
CA LYS A 271 -2.45 16.74 13.00
C LYS A 271 -2.18 18.07 12.34
N VAL A 272 -1.97 18.06 11.03
CA VAL A 272 -1.61 19.25 10.25
C VAL A 272 -2.70 19.50 9.21
N THR A 273 -3.15 20.73 9.13
CA THR A 273 -4.25 21.15 8.25
C THR A 273 -3.77 22.30 7.37
N SER A 274 -4.10 22.27 6.09
CA SER A 274 -3.83 23.38 5.18
C SER A 274 -4.85 24.51 5.37
N ASP A 275 -4.61 25.66 4.76
CA ASP A 275 -5.63 26.70 4.66
C ASP A 275 -6.77 26.29 3.71
N SER A 276 -7.95 26.86 3.94
CA SER A 276 -9.05 26.83 2.98
C SER A 276 -8.85 27.94 1.95
N VAL A 277 -9.03 27.64 0.67
CA VAL A 277 -8.81 28.59 -0.42
C VAL A 277 -10.14 28.95 -1.07
N GLN A 278 -10.40 30.25 -1.21
CA GLN A 278 -11.53 30.76 -1.98
C GLN A 278 -11.11 30.98 -3.44
N VAL A 279 -11.94 30.55 -4.37
CA VAL A 279 -11.74 30.67 -5.81
C VAL A 279 -12.88 31.48 -6.39
N GLN A 280 -12.56 32.54 -7.12
CA GLN A 280 -13.56 33.38 -7.75
C GLN A 280 -13.86 32.86 -9.15
N VAL A 281 -15.14 32.56 -9.43
CA VAL A 281 -15.56 31.94 -10.69
C VAL A 281 -16.43 32.89 -11.50
N ARG A 282 -15.92 33.34 -12.64
CA ARG A 282 -16.59 34.20 -13.61
C ARG A 282 -17.52 33.40 -14.53
N PRO A 283 -18.65 33.99 -14.97
CA PRO A 283 -19.41 33.44 -16.09
C PRO A 283 -18.59 33.48 -17.38
N LEU A 284 -18.88 32.56 -18.30
CA LEU A 284 -18.36 32.64 -19.66
C LEU A 284 -18.92 33.89 -20.36
N PRO A 285 -18.14 34.57 -21.22
CA PRO A 285 -18.60 35.77 -21.91
C PRO A 285 -19.75 35.47 -22.88
N GLY A 286 -20.52 36.50 -23.27
CA GLY A 286 -21.54 36.38 -24.31
C GLY A 286 -20.96 36.05 -25.70
N GLY A 287 -21.83 35.73 -26.67
CA GLY A 287 -21.40 35.46 -28.05
C GLY A 287 -20.90 34.04 -28.31
N ALA A 288 -21.33 33.07 -27.49
CA ALA A 288 -20.99 31.66 -27.69
C ALA A 288 -21.50 31.15 -29.06
N PRO A 289 -20.67 30.46 -29.86
CA PRO A 289 -21.12 29.84 -31.12
C PRO A 289 -22.29 28.86 -30.90
N PRO A 290 -23.19 28.67 -31.87
CA PRO A 290 -24.32 27.74 -31.74
C PRO A 290 -23.91 26.28 -31.47
N SER A 291 -22.71 25.89 -31.88
CA SER A 291 -22.09 24.58 -31.64
C SER A 291 -21.40 24.45 -30.28
N PHE A 292 -21.34 25.52 -29.47
CA PHE A 292 -20.72 25.48 -28.15
C PHE A 292 -21.57 24.68 -27.16
N ARG A 293 -20.93 23.76 -26.42
CA ARG A 293 -21.59 22.84 -25.47
C ARG A 293 -20.92 22.81 -24.09
N GLY A 294 -20.22 23.89 -23.71
CA GLY A 294 -19.59 24.00 -22.39
C GLY A 294 -18.15 23.49 -22.29
N THR A 295 -17.50 23.20 -23.43
CA THR A 295 -16.10 22.77 -23.50
C THR A 295 -15.16 23.95 -23.24
N VAL A 296 -14.29 23.84 -22.24
CA VAL A 296 -13.37 24.91 -21.83
C VAL A 296 -11.96 24.36 -21.71
N GLY A 297 -10.99 25.03 -22.34
CA GLY A 297 -9.59 24.61 -22.37
C GLY A 297 -8.93 24.92 -23.70
N SER A 298 -7.99 24.08 -24.12
CA SER A 298 -7.35 24.18 -25.43
C SER A 298 -7.30 22.80 -26.07
N PHE A 299 -7.80 22.72 -27.30
CA PHE A 299 -8.00 21.46 -27.99
C PHE A 299 -7.46 21.50 -29.42
N ARG A 300 -7.17 20.32 -29.94
CA ARG A 300 -6.91 20.02 -31.34
C ARG A 300 -7.89 18.94 -31.78
N LEU A 301 -8.20 18.94 -33.08
CA LEU A 301 -9.17 18.05 -33.70
C LEU A 301 -8.50 17.36 -34.88
N ASP A 302 -8.41 16.03 -34.84
CA ASP A 302 -7.94 15.19 -35.95
C ASP A 302 -9.04 14.22 -36.35
N LEU A 303 -9.17 13.93 -37.64
CA LEU A 303 -10.17 13.00 -38.16
C LEU A 303 -9.51 11.99 -39.09
N ARG A 304 -9.72 10.71 -38.81
CA ARG A 304 -9.25 9.59 -39.62
C ARG A 304 -10.42 8.76 -40.08
N THR A 305 -10.25 8.11 -41.21
CA THR A 305 -11.26 7.23 -41.82
C THR A 305 -10.61 5.89 -42.11
N SER A 306 -11.29 4.78 -41.84
CA SER A 306 -10.75 3.44 -42.12
C SER A 306 -10.54 3.24 -43.62
N GLN A 307 -11.51 3.67 -44.42
CA GLN A 307 -11.46 3.60 -45.88
C GLN A 307 -12.31 4.69 -46.54
N THR A 308 -11.96 5.09 -47.77
CA THR A 308 -12.73 6.04 -48.60
C THR A 308 -13.43 5.35 -49.78
N ARG A 309 -13.19 4.06 -49.98
CA ARG A 309 -13.80 3.23 -51.02
C ARG A 309 -14.32 1.98 -50.33
N THR A 310 -15.59 1.66 -50.53
CA THR A 310 -16.27 0.57 -49.81
C THR A 310 -17.37 -0.03 -50.69
N GLN A 311 -17.91 -1.18 -50.30
CA GLN A 311 -19.10 -1.75 -50.92
C GLN A 311 -20.38 -1.22 -50.27
N VAL A 312 -21.49 -1.27 -51.01
CA VAL A 312 -22.82 -1.01 -50.42
C VAL A 312 -23.08 -2.01 -49.30
N GLY A 313 -23.56 -1.54 -48.14
CA GLY A 313 -23.79 -2.33 -46.93
C GLY A 313 -22.54 -2.59 -46.07
N GLU A 314 -21.35 -2.16 -46.51
CA GLU A 314 -20.11 -2.29 -45.74
C GLU A 314 -19.88 -1.05 -44.86
N ALA A 315 -19.49 -1.27 -43.61
CA ALA A 315 -19.26 -0.21 -42.64
C ALA A 315 -17.94 0.53 -42.88
N VAL A 316 -17.98 1.86 -42.76
CA VAL A 316 -16.82 2.75 -42.72
C VAL A 316 -16.74 3.39 -41.34
N GLU A 317 -15.58 3.29 -40.72
CA GLU A 317 -15.31 3.89 -39.40
C GLU A 317 -14.63 5.23 -39.57
N LEU A 318 -15.11 6.23 -38.83
CA LEU A 318 -14.51 7.56 -38.72
C LEU A 318 -14.04 7.75 -37.29
N GLU A 319 -12.73 7.86 -37.10
CA GLU A 319 -12.12 8.11 -35.80
C GLU A 319 -11.82 9.60 -35.66
N LEU A 320 -12.62 10.28 -34.84
CA LEU A 320 -12.43 11.68 -34.48
C LEU A 320 -11.65 11.76 -33.16
N GLU A 321 -10.44 12.30 -33.20
CA GLU A 321 -9.60 12.50 -32.05
C GLU A 321 -9.65 13.96 -31.57
N VAL A 322 -10.03 14.17 -30.32
CA VAL A 322 -9.96 15.46 -29.62
C VAL A 322 -8.87 15.39 -28.57
N SER A 323 -7.73 16.03 -28.80
CA SER A 323 -6.59 16.06 -27.87
C SER A 323 -6.36 17.44 -27.29
N GLY A 324 -5.96 17.53 -26.02
CA GLY A 324 -5.77 18.84 -25.37
C GLY A 324 -5.72 18.81 -23.85
N TYR A 325 -6.02 19.96 -23.25
CA TYR A 325 -6.21 20.12 -21.82
C TYR A 325 -7.55 20.83 -21.54
N GLY A 326 -8.10 20.61 -20.35
CA GLY A 326 -9.39 21.16 -19.95
C GLY A 326 -10.39 20.07 -19.56
N ASN A 327 -11.68 20.38 -19.67
CA ASN A 327 -12.78 19.51 -19.23
C ASN A 327 -13.11 18.38 -20.23
N LEU A 328 -12.10 17.62 -20.67
CA LEU A 328 -12.17 16.57 -21.70
C LEU A 328 -13.34 15.58 -21.51
N ALA A 329 -13.60 15.15 -20.27
CA ALA A 329 -14.67 14.21 -19.96
C ALA A 329 -16.07 14.72 -20.33
N THR A 330 -16.25 16.04 -20.40
CA THR A 330 -17.54 16.70 -20.70
C THR A 330 -17.76 17.01 -22.19
N ILE A 331 -16.76 16.74 -23.04
CA ILE A 331 -16.88 16.96 -24.47
C ILE A 331 -17.87 15.96 -25.05
N ASN A 332 -18.93 16.45 -25.68
CA ASN A 332 -19.91 15.60 -26.37
C ASN A 332 -19.46 15.34 -27.81
N ALA A 333 -19.86 14.19 -28.35
CA ALA A 333 -19.63 13.87 -29.75
C ALA A 333 -20.22 14.96 -30.68
N PRO A 334 -19.43 15.55 -31.60
CA PRO A 334 -19.97 16.41 -32.64
C PRO A 334 -21.02 15.66 -33.48
N ALA A 335 -22.12 16.32 -33.81
CA ALA A 335 -23.16 15.69 -34.62
C ALA A 335 -22.65 15.47 -36.05
N LEU A 336 -22.71 14.23 -36.52
CA LEU A 336 -22.48 13.88 -37.93
C LEU A 336 -23.83 13.82 -38.63
N GLN A 337 -24.17 14.85 -39.39
CA GLN A 337 -25.40 14.91 -40.19
C GLN A 337 -25.03 14.89 -41.67
N PRO A 338 -25.00 13.73 -42.32
CA PRO A 338 -24.66 13.65 -43.73
C PRO A 338 -25.70 14.38 -44.58
N SER A 339 -25.23 15.08 -45.61
CA SER A 339 -26.08 15.79 -46.59
C SER A 339 -26.93 14.84 -47.45
N SER A 340 -26.64 13.54 -47.41
CA SER A 340 -27.13 12.52 -48.34
C SER A 340 -28.44 11.82 -47.93
N GLY A 341 -29.09 12.24 -46.84
CA GLY A 341 -30.36 11.64 -46.37
C GLY A 341 -30.23 10.15 -46.03
N ASP A 342 -31.28 9.38 -46.30
CA ASP A 342 -31.42 7.95 -45.94
C ASP A 342 -30.45 7.01 -46.68
N ALA A 343 -29.74 7.50 -47.71
CA ALA A 343 -28.76 6.70 -48.46
C ALA A 343 -27.47 6.40 -47.67
N LEU A 344 -27.28 7.05 -46.51
CA LEU A 344 -26.12 6.87 -45.64
C LEU A 344 -26.56 6.73 -44.18
N GLU A 345 -26.59 5.50 -43.69
CA GLU A 345 -26.95 5.22 -42.30
C GLU A 345 -25.77 5.56 -41.38
N THR A 346 -26.03 6.32 -40.33
CA THR A 346 -25.00 6.79 -39.39
C THR A 346 -25.37 6.36 -37.97
N TYR A 347 -24.45 5.70 -37.29
CA TYR A 347 -24.63 5.27 -35.91
C TYR A 347 -24.02 6.25 -34.91
N ALA A 348 -24.53 6.23 -33.68
CA ALA A 348 -23.93 6.97 -32.58
C ALA A 348 -22.49 6.48 -32.34
N PRO A 349 -21.54 7.38 -32.07
CA PRO A 349 -20.14 6.97 -31.95
C PRO A 349 -19.86 6.27 -30.62
N ASP A 350 -18.93 5.34 -30.65
CA ASP A 350 -18.29 4.83 -29.44
C ASP A 350 -17.30 5.86 -28.89
N GLU A 351 -17.24 6.01 -27.57
CA GLU A 351 -16.38 7.00 -26.92
C GLU A 351 -15.26 6.33 -26.12
N ARG A 352 -14.01 6.78 -26.33
CA ARG A 352 -12.85 6.37 -25.53
C ARG A 352 -12.13 7.59 -24.99
N LEU A 353 -11.87 7.60 -23.68
CA LEU A 353 -11.14 8.68 -23.01
C LEU A 353 -9.82 8.16 -22.46
N SER A 354 -8.72 8.79 -22.86
CA SER A 354 -7.39 8.59 -22.32
C SER A 354 -6.94 9.88 -21.63
N ILE A 355 -6.57 9.81 -20.35
CA ILE A 355 -6.15 10.97 -19.56
C ILE A 355 -4.71 10.76 -19.10
N ASP A 356 -3.87 11.75 -19.37
CA ASP A 356 -2.55 11.93 -18.78
C ASP A 356 -2.65 12.79 -17.51
N ARG A 357 -2.17 12.22 -16.40
CA ARG A 357 -2.24 12.78 -15.05
C ARG A 357 -0.89 13.24 -14.51
N GLU A 358 0.21 13.05 -15.23
CA GLU A 358 1.57 13.31 -14.72
C GLU A 358 1.94 14.80 -14.82
N GLY A 359 1.55 15.45 -15.92
CA GLY A 359 1.92 16.84 -16.23
C GLY A 359 1.30 17.91 -15.32
N GLU A 360 1.69 19.19 -15.51
CA GLU A 360 1.23 20.34 -14.71
C GLU A 360 -0.28 20.61 -14.81
N ARG A 361 -0.90 20.19 -15.91
CA ARG A 361 -2.33 20.33 -16.23
C ARG A 361 -2.85 18.93 -16.59
N LEU A 362 -4.12 18.64 -16.26
CA LEU A 362 -4.82 17.47 -16.77
C LEU A 362 -4.89 17.54 -18.30
N ARG A 363 -4.33 16.53 -18.96
CA ARG A 363 -4.28 16.44 -20.42
C ARG A 363 -4.87 15.11 -20.85
N GLY A 364 -5.18 15.00 -22.13
CA GLY A 364 -5.67 13.74 -22.65
C GLY A 364 -6.24 13.83 -24.04
N THR A 365 -6.82 12.71 -24.43
CA THR A 365 -7.38 12.48 -25.74
C THR A 365 -8.73 11.81 -25.57
N LYS A 366 -9.77 12.40 -26.17
CA LYS A 366 -11.09 11.79 -26.30
C LYS A 366 -11.30 11.41 -27.76
N THR A 367 -11.51 10.13 -28.01
CA THR A 367 -11.74 9.55 -29.34
C THR A 367 -13.22 9.21 -29.48
N PHE A 368 -13.82 9.62 -30.60
CA PHE A 368 -15.17 9.24 -31.02
C PHE A 368 -15.06 8.42 -32.30
N THR A 369 -15.57 7.19 -32.27
CA THR A 369 -15.58 6.30 -33.45
C THR A 369 -16.98 6.23 -34.02
N TYR A 370 -17.23 6.92 -35.14
CA TYR A 370 -18.51 6.87 -35.84
C TYR A 370 -18.51 5.73 -36.85
N THR A 371 -19.62 5.00 -36.92
CA THR A 371 -19.84 3.98 -37.96
C THR A 371 -20.84 4.51 -38.96
N VAL A 372 -20.49 4.44 -40.24
CA VAL A 372 -21.30 4.92 -41.35
C VAL A 372 -21.44 3.80 -42.39
N VAL A 373 -22.67 3.51 -42.82
CA VAL A 373 -22.98 2.42 -43.75
C VAL A 373 -23.70 3.00 -44.98
N PRO A 374 -23.07 2.95 -46.18
CA PRO A 374 -23.74 3.33 -47.42
C PRO A 374 -24.80 2.30 -47.81
N GLN A 375 -26.04 2.76 -48.00
CA GLN A 375 -27.18 1.89 -48.36
C GLN A 375 -27.36 1.77 -49.88
N GLU A 376 -26.81 2.73 -50.64
CA GLU A 376 -26.88 2.73 -52.10
C GLU A 376 -25.50 2.97 -52.73
N ARG A 377 -25.37 2.67 -54.02
CA ARG A 377 -24.15 2.99 -54.78
C ARG A 377 -24.06 4.49 -55.01
N GLY A 378 -22.88 5.07 -54.80
CA GLY A 378 -22.74 6.51 -54.95
C GLY A 378 -21.47 7.09 -54.35
N THR A 379 -21.39 8.41 -54.41
CA THR A 379 -20.33 9.18 -53.74
C THR A 379 -20.99 10.05 -52.68
N TYR A 380 -20.63 9.81 -51.42
CA TYR A 380 -21.17 10.48 -50.25
C TYR A 380 -20.16 11.46 -49.70
N GLN A 381 -20.58 12.70 -49.47
CA GLN A 381 -19.75 13.73 -48.86
C GLN A 381 -20.17 13.94 -47.41
N LEU A 382 -19.28 13.59 -46.50
CA LEU A 382 -19.41 13.83 -45.07
C LEU A 382 -19.01 15.26 -44.76
N PRO A 383 -19.87 16.06 -44.10
CA PRO A 383 -19.56 17.44 -43.78
C PRO A 383 -18.42 17.51 -42.74
N PRO A 384 -17.69 18.63 -42.70
CA PRO A 384 -16.75 18.93 -41.62
C PRO A 384 -17.41 18.83 -40.24
N LEU A 385 -16.84 18.02 -39.36
CA LEU A 385 -17.21 17.99 -37.95
C LEU A 385 -16.67 19.25 -37.26
N GLN A 386 -17.47 19.83 -36.37
CA GLN A 386 -17.13 21.10 -35.72
C GLN A 386 -17.13 20.92 -34.20
N LEU A 387 -16.09 21.46 -33.55
CA LEU A 387 -16.00 21.54 -32.09
C LEU A 387 -15.75 22.99 -31.68
N SER A 388 -16.71 23.57 -30.95
CA SER A 388 -16.56 24.91 -30.38
C SER A 388 -16.24 24.83 -28.90
N TYR A 389 -15.20 25.56 -28.49
CA TYR A 389 -14.73 25.62 -27.11
C TYR A 389 -14.41 27.05 -26.70
N PHE A 390 -14.39 27.31 -25.40
CA PHE A 390 -13.89 28.56 -24.84
C PHE A 390 -12.42 28.38 -24.46
N ALA A 391 -11.55 29.23 -25.01
CA ALA A 391 -10.13 29.24 -24.70
C ALA A 391 -9.85 30.26 -23.59
N PRO A 392 -9.62 29.83 -22.34
CA PRO A 392 -9.43 30.73 -21.20
C PRO A 392 -8.19 31.62 -21.38
N ASP A 393 -7.06 31.05 -21.84
CA ASP A 393 -5.82 31.78 -22.08
C ASP A 393 -5.98 32.94 -23.11
N ALA A 394 -6.95 32.83 -24.03
CA ALA A 394 -7.23 33.83 -25.06
C ALA A 394 -8.54 34.61 -24.79
N GLU A 395 -9.22 34.31 -23.68
CA GLU A 395 -10.52 34.83 -23.27
C GLU A 395 -11.58 34.89 -24.40
N ARG A 396 -11.54 33.92 -25.34
CA ARG A 396 -12.44 33.91 -26.51
C ARG A 396 -12.89 32.52 -26.94
N TYR A 397 -14.03 32.46 -27.61
CA TYR A 397 -14.51 31.24 -28.24
C TYR A 397 -13.72 30.92 -29.50
N GLN A 398 -13.42 29.63 -29.71
CA GLN A 398 -12.77 29.11 -30.91
C GLN A 398 -13.57 27.92 -31.45
N THR A 399 -13.58 27.76 -32.77
CA THR A 399 -14.26 26.65 -33.45
C THR A 399 -13.25 25.92 -34.33
N LEU A 400 -13.01 24.65 -34.01
CA LEU A 400 -12.21 23.74 -34.81
C LEU A 400 -13.11 23.05 -35.82
N ARG A 401 -12.57 22.79 -37.02
CA ARG A 401 -13.26 22.06 -38.08
C ARG A 401 -12.35 21.00 -38.67
N THR A 402 -12.89 19.81 -38.90
CA THR A 402 -12.20 18.77 -39.66
C THR A 402 -12.24 19.09 -41.16
N ARG A 403 -11.56 18.27 -41.96
CA ARG A 403 -11.78 18.25 -43.41
C ARG A 403 -13.05 17.45 -43.72
N SER A 404 -13.71 17.78 -44.82
CA SER A 404 -14.77 16.94 -45.37
C SER A 404 -14.18 15.62 -45.87
N VAL A 405 -14.89 14.51 -45.67
CA VAL A 405 -14.47 13.18 -46.14
C VAL A 405 -15.42 12.72 -47.24
N THR A 406 -14.87 12.16 -48.32
CA THR A 406 -15.67 11.62 -49.42
C THR A 406 -15.57 10.10 -49.43
N ILE A 407 -16.72 9.42 -49.27
CA ILE A 407 -16.84 7.96 -49.32
C ILE A 407 -17.43 7.57 -50.67
N ARG A 408 -16.78 6.66 -51.39
CA ARG A 408 -17.26 6.10 -52.66
C ARG A 408 -17.73 4.66 -52.45
N ALA A 409 -19.04 4.43 -52.49
CA ALA A 409 -19.64 3.12 -52.39
C ALA A 409 -19.85 2.51 -53.78
N ARG A 410 -19.43 1.25 -53.98
CA ARG A 410 -19.62 0.49 -55.21
C ARG A 410 -20.41 -0.80 -54.93
N GLY A 411 -20.97 -1.41 -55.97
CA GLY A 411 -21.81 -2.61 -55.84
C GLY A 411 -23.29 -2.33 -56.11
N GLY A 412 -24.10 -3.38 -56.21
CA GLY A 412 -25.56 -3.27 -56.30
C GLY A 412 -26.16 -2.77 -54.99
N SER A 413 -27.33 -2.14 -55.05
CA SER A 413 -28.16 -1.82 -53.88
C SER A 413 -28.23 -3.03 -52.94
N ALA A 414 -28.21 -2.82 -51.62
CA ALA A 414 -28.29 -3.87 -50.60
C ALA A 414 -29.63 -4.67 -50.61
N GLY A 415 -30.37 -4.65 -51.72
CA GLY A 415 -31.60 -5.39 -51.94
C GLY A 415 -31.59 -6.36 -53.15
N GLU A 416 -30.57 -6.37 -54.02
CA GLU A 416 -30.63 -7.20 -55.25
C GLU A 416 -29.28 -7.88 -55.59
N GLY A 417 -29.14 -9.11 -55.08
CA GLY A 417 -28.68 -10.30 -55.83
C GLY A 417 -27.19 -10.56 -56.06
N VAL A 418 -26.68 -11.65 -55.47
CA VAL A 418 -25.92 -12.68 -56.21
C VAL A 418 -26.32 -14.06 -55.71
N ALA A 419 -27.14 -14.76 -56.49
CA ALA A 419 -27.27 -16.20 -56.41
C ALA A 419 -25.95 -16.85 -56.86
N PRO A 420 -25.39 -17.86 -56.16
CA PRO A 420 -24.32 -18.65 -56.72
C PRO A 420 -24.90 -19.54 -57.81
N ALA A 421 -24.53 -19.28 -59.06
CA ALA A 421 -24.71 -20.23 -60.14
C ALA A 421 -23.78 -21.44 -59.89
N GLY A 422 -24.33 -22.50 -59.31
CA GLY A 422 -23.60 -23.73 -59.04
C GLY A 422 -24.40 -24.74 -58.23
N GLY A 423 -25.27 -25.48 -58.93
CA GLY A 423 -25.80 -26.82 -58.59
C GLY A 423 -26.05 -27.18 -57.12
N GLY A 424 -27.33 -27.20 -56.72
CA GLY A 424 -27.77 -27.89 -55.51
C GLY A 424 -28.95 -27.22 -54.83
N ALA A 425 -30.12 -27.16 -55.50
CA ALA A 425 -31.35 -26.78 -54.83
C ALA A 425 -31.74 -27.86 -53.81
N LEU A 426 -31.71 -27.52 -52.52
CA LEU A 426 -32.50 -28.24 -51.53
C LEU A 426 -33.98 -27.80 -51.69
N PRO A 427 -34.94 -28.74 -51.63
CA PRO A 427 -36.34 -28.48 -51.94
C PRO A 427 -37.00 -27.52 -50.92
N PRO A 428 -38.08 -26.82 -51.30
CA PRO A 428 -38.78 -25.87 -50.43
C PRO A 428 -39.54 -26.63 -49.33
N GLY A 429 -38.84 -26.89 -48.23
CA GLY A 429 -39.36 -27.50 -47.02
C GLY A 429 -38.47 -27.28 -45.78
N ASP A 430 -37.35 -26.57 -45.92
CA ASP A 430 -36.31 -26.48 -44.88
C ASP A 430 -36.09 -25.03 -44.39
N LEU A 431 -37.18 -24.26 -44.30
CA LEU A 431 -37.19 -23.10 -43.42
C LEU A 431 -37.41 -23.62 -42.01
N ALA A 432 -36.33 -23.66 -41.22
CA ALA A 432 -36.41 -23.97 -39.80
C ALA A 432 -37.44 -23.01 -39.17
N GLY A 433 -38.57 -23.57 -38.71
CA GLY A 433 -39.57 -22.83 -37.96
C GLY A 433 -38.96 -22.22 -36.69
N PRO A 434 -39.66 -21.26 -36.03
CA PRO A 434 -39.18 -20.70 -34.78
C PRO A 434 -38.86 -21.83 -33.80
N LEU A 435 -37.63 -21.84 -33.27
CA LEU A 435 -37.13 -22.87 -32.36
C LEU A 435 -37.99 -22.91 -31.09
N THR A 436 -39.05 -23.71 -31.11
CA THR A 436 -39.84 -24.08 -29.93
C THR A 436 -39.22 -25.32 -29.31
N GLY A 437 -38.12 -25.14 -28.59
CA GLY A 437 -37.46 -26.19 -27.85
C GLY A 437 -36.61 -25.58 -26.73
N THR A 438 -36.67 -26.18 -25.54
CA THR A 438 -35.86 -25.75 -24.39
C THR A 438 -34.39 -25.89 -24.73
N VAL A 439 -33.71 -24.77 -24.93
CA VAL A 439 -32.26 -24.73 -25.20
C VAL A 439 -31.51 -25.17 -23.95
N THR A 440 -30.94 -26.37 -23.98
CA THR A 440 -30.00 -26.83 -22.96
C THR A 440 -28.57 -26.54 -23.40
N TRP A 441 -27.96 -25.56 -22.73
CA TRP A 441 -26.55 -25.25 -22.90
C TRP A 441 -25.68 -26.38 -22.33
N THR A 442 -25.07 -27.18 -23.20
CA THR A 442 -24.01 -28.11 -22.78
C THR A 442 -22.67 -27.41 -22.94
N ARG A 443 -21.96 -27.20 -21.82
CA ARG A 443 -20.56 -26.75 -21.88
C ARG A 443 -19.75 -27.83 -22.58
N PRO A 444 -18.93 -27.51 -23.60
CA PRO A 444 -17.96 -28.47 -24.09
C PRO A 444 -17.04 -28.83 -22.92
N ALA A 445 -16.95 -30.11 -22.61
CA ALA A 445 -16.05 -30.62 -21.58
C ALA A 445 -14.61 -30.33 -22.02
N SER A 446 -14.09 -29.16 -21.63
CA SER A 446 -12.70 -28.82 -21.88
C SER A 446 -11.83 -29.74 -21.04
N ALA A 447 -11.02 -30.58 -21.70
CA ALA A 447 -10.04 -31.42 -21.00
C ALA A 447 -9.22 -30.53 -20.05
N PRO A 448 -9.01 -30.96 -18.79
CA PRO A 448 -8.27 -30.17 -17.81
C PRO A 448 -6.92 -29.72 -18.37
N PHE A 449 -6.53 -28.48 -18.07
CA PHE A 449 -5.34 -27.86 -18.65
C PHE A 449 -4.04 -28.66 -18.43
N TRP A 450 -3.99 -29.54 -17.43
CA TRP A 450 -2.87 -30.45 -17.15
C TRP A 450 -2.73 -31.62 -18.14
N ARG A 451 -3.76 -31.91 -18.95
CA ARG A 451 -3.71 -32.91 -20.05
C ARG A 451 -3.20 -32.33 -21.37
N ARG A 452 -3.01 -31.01 -21.47
CA ARG A 452 -2.41 -30.39 -22.66
C ARG A 452 -0.89 -30.59 -22.61
N GLY A 453 -0.30 -31.19 -23.64
CA GLY A 453 1.11 -31.65 -23.66
C GLY A 453 2.18 -30.59 -23.29
N GLY A 454 1.86 -29.30 -23.41
CA GLY A 454 2.74 -28.20 -22.99
C GLY A 454 2.74 -27.86 -21.49
N PHE A 455 1.85 -28.46 -20.67
CA PHE A 455 1.76 -28.17 -19.24
C PHE A 455 2.97 -28.71 -18.47
N TRP A 456 3.30 -30.00 -18.64
CA TRP A 456 4.44 -30.63 -17.97
C TRP A 456 5.78 -30.05 -18.41
N ARG A 457 5.91 -29.62 -19.68
CA ARG A 457 7.13 -28.96 -20.17
C ARG A 457 7.37 -27.61 -19.51
N ARG A 458 6.31 -26.80 -19.31
CA ARG A 458 6.41 -25.50 -18.63
C ARG A 458 6.52 -25.63 -17.11
N GLY A 459 5.82 -26.61 -16.52
CA GLY A 459 5.94 -26.94 -15.10
C GLY A 459 7.34 -27.44 -14.73
N GLY A 460 7.95 -28.28 -15.59
CA GLY A 460 9.32 -28.76 -15.41
C GLY A 460 10.36 -27.65 -15.43
N LEU A 461 10.23 -26.65 -16.32
CA LEU A 461 11.13 -25.48 -16.38
C LEU A 461 11.05 -24.62 -15.12
N LEU A 462 9.85 -24.39 -14.59
CA LEU A 462 9.66 -23.66 -13.34
C LEU A 462 10.22 -24.45 -12.15
N GLY A 463 10.01 -25.77 -12.11
CA GLY A 463 10.60 -26.65 -11.10
C GLY A 463 12.13 -26.61 -11.11
N ALA A 464 12.75 -26.64 -12.30
CA ALA A 464 14.20 -26.54 -12.44
C ALA A 464 14.74 -25.16 -11.99
N ALA A 465 14.02 -24.07 -12.30
CA ALA A 465 14.39 -22.73 -11.85
C ALA A 465 14.33 -22.58 -10.32
N PHE A 466 13.28 -23.09 -9.69
CA PHE A 466 13.16 -23.09 -8.22
C PHE A 466 14.20 -24.00 -7.55
N GLY A 467 14.48 -25.18 -8.12
CA GLY A 467 15.54 -26.06 -7.65
C GLY A 467 16.92 -25.41 -7.75
N GLY A 468 17.20 -24.74 -8.86
CA GLY A 468 18.44 -23.96 -9.07
C GLY A 468 18.59 -22.82 -8.07
N ALA A 469 17.53 -22.05 -7.83
CA ALA A 469 17.53 -20.96 -6.85
C ALA A 469 17.75 -21.48 -5.41
N ALA A 470 17.13 -22.61 -5.05
CA ALA A 470 17.32 -23.24 -3.74
C ALA A 470 18.76 -23.74 -3.55
N LEU A 471 19.37 -24.36 -4.58
CA LEU A 471 20.77 -24.77 -4.55
C LEU A 471 21.72 -23.57 -4.44
N LEU A 472 21.41 -22.47 -5.13
CA LEU A 472 22.20 -21.25 -5.10
C LEU A 472 22.10 -20.54 -3.74
N ALA A 473 20.91 -20.53 -3.14
CA ALA A 473 20.71 -20.05 -1.77
C ALA A 473 21.44 -20.94 -0.74
N ALA A 474 21.39 -22.26 -0.88
CA ALA A 474 22.13 -23.19 -0.05
C ALA A 474 23.65 -23.02 -0.19
N ALA A 475 24.15 -22.81 -1.42
CA ALA A 475 25.55 -22.51 -1.69
C ALA A 475 25.98 -21.16 -1.08
N LEU A 476 25.15 -20.12 -1.18
CA LEU A 476 25.39 -18.82 -0.55
C LEU A 476 25.37 -18.91 0.98
N LEU A 477 24.46 -19.69 1.57
CA LEU A 477 24.45 -19.95 3.01
C LEU A 477 25.67 -20.74 3.45
N ALA A 478 26.06 -21.78 2.70
CA ALA A 478 27.26 -22.57 2.98
C ALA A 478 28.52 -21.71 2.85
N TRP A 479 28.60 -20.83 1.86
CA TRP A 479 29.70 -19.88 1.69
C TRP A 479 29.74 -18.85 2.82
N ARG A 480 28.59 -18.28 3.22
CA ARG A 480 28.49 -17.40 4.40
C ARG A 480 28.93 -18.11 5.69
N ARG A 481 28.51 -19.36 5.89
CA ARG A 481 28.94 -20.17 7.04
C ARG A 481 30.43 -20.49 7.00
N ARG A 482 31.00 -20.80 5.82
CA ARG A 482 32.45 -20.97 5.65
C ARG A 482 33.21 -19.67 5.91
N ARG A 483 32.67 -18.51 5.51
CA ARG A 483 33.29 -17.20 5.75
C ARG A 483 33.20 -16.77 7.22
N ALA A 484 32.09 -17.06 7.89
CA ALA A 484 31.96 -16.90 9.34
C ALA A 484 32.93 -17.81 10.09
N ARG A 485 33.04 -19.09 9.71
CA ARG A 485 34.05 -20.03 10.25
C ARG A 485 35.49 -19.67 9.90
N ALA A 486 35.73 -18.97 8.79
CA ALA A 486 37.06 -18.46 8.42
C ALA A 486 37.42 -17.17 9.18
N ALA A 487 36.43 -16.38 9.60
CA ALA A 487 36.58 -15.26 10.53
C ALA A 487 36.73 -15.74 11.99
N GLU A 488 36.20 -16.92 12.31
CA GLU A 488 36.42 -17.68 13.56
C GLU A 488 37.56 -18.70 13.41
N ARG A 489 38.60 -18.40 12.64
CA ARG A 489 39.87 -19.09 12.85
C ARG A 489 40.38 -18.67 14.23
N PRO A 490 40.59 -19.61 15.18
CA PRO A 490 41.22 -19.26 16.43
C PRO A 490 42.60 -18.69 16.08
N THR A 491 42.82 -17.43 16.48
CA THR A 491 44.18 -16.92 16.54
C THR A 491 44.95 -17.90 17.43
N PRO A 492 46.08 -18.50 17.00
CA PRO A 492 46.81 -19.43 17.84
C PRO A 492 47.07 -18.75 19.20
N ALA A 493 46.50 -19.31 20.26
CA ALA A 493 46.38 -18.74 21.61
C ALA A 493 47.71 -18.71 22.37
N HIS A 494 48.81 -18.39 21.69
CA HIS A 494 50.15 -18.45 22.23
C HIS A 494 50.82 -17.11 22.58
N PRO A 495 50.59 -15.96 21.89
CA PRO A 495 51.47 -14.81 22.10
C PRO A 495 51.20 -14.05 23.41
N ALA A 496 49.95 -13.88 23.87
CA ALA A 496 49.67 -12.98 25.01
C ALA A 496 50.10 -13.53 26.38
N ALA A 497 49.75 -14.78 26.72
CA ALA A 497 50.13 -15.41 27.98
C ALA A 497 51.62 -15.75 28.04
N ARG A 498 52.22 -16.25 26.93
CA ARG A 498 53.68 -16.48 26.86
C ARG A 498 54.46 -15.17 26.90
N ARG A 499 53.97 -14.08 26.29
CA ARG A 499 54.59 -12.76 26.40
C ARG A 499 54.58 -12.26 27.84
N ARG A 500 53.47 -12.43 28.57
CA ARG A 500 53.38 -12.05 29.99
C ARG A 500 54.23 -12.91 30.91
N LEU A 501 54.34 -14.23 30.68
CA LEU A 501 55.29 -15.07 31.42
C LEU A 501 56.76 -14.71 31.12
N ARG A 502 57.06 -14.25 29.90
CA ARG A 502 58.38 -13.66 29.57
C ARG A 502 58.62 -12.33 30.29
N GLU A 503 57.60 -11.48 30.42
CA GLU A 503 57.65 -10.24 31.20
C GLU A 503 57.83 -10.54 32.72
N ALA A 504 57.13 -11.54 33.26
CA ALA A 504 57.35 -12.00 34.64
C ALA A 504 58.80 -12.46 34.84
N ARG A 505 59.37 -13.27 33.93
CA ARG A 505 60.81 -13.64 33.97
C ARG A 505 61.75 -12.44 33.92
N ARG A 506 61.37 -11.34 33.27
CA ARG A 506 62.16 -10.10 33.29
C ARG A 506 62.18 -9.48 34.69
N HIS A 507 61.06 -9.54 35.42
CA HIS A 507 60.99 -9.08 36.81
C HIS A 507 61.74 -10.00 37.79
N LEU A 508 61.85 -11.29 37.50
CA LEU A 508 62.73 -12.21 38.23
C LEU A 508 64.21 -11.81 38.04
N LYS A 509 64.64 -11.46 36.83
CA LYS A 509 66.00 -10.98 36.56
C LYS A 509 66.30 -9.60 37.17
N GLN A 510 65.28 -8.81 37.43
CA GLN A 510 65.37 -7.46 38.02
C GLN A 510 65.20 -7.46 39.54
N ASP A 511 65.15 -8.64 40.17
CA ASP A 511 65.00 -8.84 41.62
C ASP A 511 63.77 -8.14 42.22
N ARG A 512 62.63 -8.19 41.50
CA ARG A 512 61.36 -7.59 41.93
C ARG A 512 60.32 -8.68 42.24
N PRO A 513 60.40 -9.35 43.41
CA PRO A 513 59.60 -10.53 43.73
C PRO A 513 58.08 -10.25 43.69
N ARG A 514 57.64 -9.11 44.24
CA ARG A 514 56.21 -8.76 44.26
C ARG A 514 55.60 -8.59 42.87
N ARG A 515 56.34 -7.95 41.95
CA ARG A 515 55.90 -7.75 40.56
C ARG A 515 55.94 -9.05 39.76
N PHE A 516 56.89 -9.93 40.05
CA PHE A 516 56.94 -11.26 39.46
C PHE A 516 55.68 -12.07 39.76
N TYR A 517 55.26 -12.15 41.03
CA TYR A 517 54.07 -12.92 41.41
C TYR A 517 52.77 -12.29 40.89
N GLU A 518 52.66 -10.96 40.88
CA GLU A 518 51.52 -10.23 40.32
C GLU A 518 51.33 -10.54 38.82
N GLU A 519 52.40 -10.46 38.02
CA GLU A 519 52.32 -10.73 36.59
C GLU A 519 52.15 -12.23 36.29
N THR A 520 52.68 -13.12 37.13
CA THR A 520 52.48 -14.57 36.99
C THR A 520 51.02 -14.96 37.25
N GLU A 521 50.40 -14.45 38.32
CA GLU A 521 48.99 -14.68 38.62
C GLU A 521 48.10 -14.16 37.48
N ARG A 522 48.40 -12.96 36.99
CA ARG A 522 47.65 -12.32 35.90
C ARG A 522 47.80 -13.07 34.57
N ALA A 523 48.97 -13.63 34.29
CA ALA A 523 49.22 -14.45 33.11
C ALA A 523 48.41 -15.76 33.16
N LEU A 524 48.41 -16.45 34.31
CA LEU A 524 47.68 -17.71 34.49
C LEU A 524 46.16 -17.51 34.39
N ARG A 525 45.61 -16.50 35.07
CA ARG A 525 44.17 -16.20 35.01
C ARG A 525 43.73 -15.79 33.61
N ALA A 526 44.52 -14.98 32.92
CA ALA A 526 44.22 -14.57 31.55
C ALA A 526 44.24 -15.76 30.57
N PHE A 527 45.18 -16.71 30.75
CA PHE A 527 45.26 -17.90 29.93
C PHE A 527 43.99 -18.76 30.05
N VAL A 528 43.55 -19.02 31.28
CA VAL A 528 42.36 -19.84 31.53
C VAL A 528 41.08 -19.13 31.08
N ALA A 529 40.96 -17.82 31.32
CA ALA A 529 39.79 -17.04 30.92
C ALA A 529 39.64 -16.90 29.39
N GLN A 530 40.75 -16.94 28.63
CA GLN A 530 40.73 -16.87 27.18
C GLN A 530 40.35 -18.20 26.52
N ARG A 531 40.69 -19.34 27.14
CA ARG A 531 40.38 -20.68 26.60
C ARG A 531 38.98 -21.17 26.97
N LEU A 532 38.45 -20.73 28.11
CA LEU A 532 37.12 -21.10 28.58
C LEU A 532 36.16 -19.96 28.22
N ASP A 533 35.58 -20.04 27.02
CA ASP A 533 34.80 -19.00 26.33
C ASP A 533 33.50 -18.63 27.09
N GLY A 534 33.62 -17.85 28.17
CA GLY A 534 32.48 -17.57 29.04
C GLY A 534 32.72 -16.61 30.22
N ALA A 535 32.59 -15.31 29.93
CA ALA A 535 31.99 -14.29 30.81
C ALA A 535 32.52 -14.13 32.26
N SER A 536 33.77 -13.70 32.44
CA SER A 536 34.13 -12.48 33.20
C SER A 536 35.66 -12.28 33.15
N LYS A 537 36.13 -11.03 33.26
CA LYS A 537 37.58 -10.74 33.35
C LYS A 537 38.26 -11.32 34.61
N ASN A 538 37.49 -11.89 35.56
CA ASN A 538 37.99 -12.51 36.79
C ASN A 538 36.97 -13.53 37.36
N PRO A 539 36.93 -14.78 36.86
CA PRO A 539 35.97 -15.77 37.33
C PRO A 539 36.30 -16.24 38.76
N ALA A 540 35.27 -16.38 39.60
CA ALA A 540 35.42 -16.90 40.96
C ALA A 540 36.01 -18.33 40.93
N ARG A 541 36.86 -18.69 41.91
CA ARG A 541 37.59 -19.97 42.00
C ARG A 541 36.73 -21.21 41.75
N ARG A 542 35.50 -21.22 42.32
CA ARG A 542 34.52 -22.30 42.12
C ARG A 542 34.11 -22.46 40.65
N ARG A 543 33.89 -21.36 39.94
CA ARG A 543 33.53 -21.38 38.51
C ARG A 543 34.69 -21.84 37.64
N LEU A 544 35.91 -21.42 37.97
CA LEU A 544 37.12 -21.87 37.26
C LEU A 544 37.30 -23.39 37.38
N ARG A 545 37.10 -23.95 38.59
CA ARG A 545 37.20 -25.39 38.82
C ARG A 545 36.16 -26.16 38.02
N THR A 546 34.88 -25.76 38.09
CA THR A 546 33.81 -26.39 37.32
C THR A 546 34.06 -26.32 35.81
N ALA A 547 34.61 -25.21 35.31
CA ALA A 547 34.91 -25.05 33.89
C ALA A 547 36.08 -25.93 33.43
N LEU A 548 37.14 -26.08 34.24
CA LEU A 548 38.26 -26.98 33.95
C LEU A 548 37.86 -28.46 34.02
N THR A 549 37.00 -28.84 34.97
CA THR A 549 36.46 -30.22 35.03
C THR A 549 35.60 -30.53 33.81
N ARG A 550 34.77 -29.57 33.36
CA ARG A 550 33.95 -29.75 32.16
C ARG A 550 34.80 -29.87 30.89
N ALA A 551 35.96 -29.22 30.86
CA ALA A 551 36.91 -29.28 29.75
C ALA A 551 37.89 -30.48 29.82
N GLY A 552 37.61 -31.48 30.67
CA GLY A 552 38.38 -32.74 30.69
C GLY A 552 39.80 -32.65 31.23
N VAL A 553 40.19 -31.54 31.86
CA VAL A 553 41.56 -31.36 32.39
C VAL A 553 41.80 -32.29 33.57
N ALA A 554 42.92 -33.01 33.60
CA ALA A 554 43.29 -33.90 34.70
C ALA A 554 43.29 -33.18 36.06
N THR A 555 42.79 -33.85 37.11
CA THR A 555 42.66 -33.30 38.46
C THR A 555 43.99 -32.78 39.02
N ASP A 556 45.10 -33.46 38.70
CA ASP A 556 46.44 -33.07 39.14
C ASP A 556 46.88 -31.72 38.56
N THR A 557 46.58 -31.47 37.28
CA THR A 557 46.89 -30.20 36.61
C THR A 557 45.99 -29.07 37.13
N GLN A 558 44.74 -29.37 37.46
CA GLN A 558 43.84 -28.39 38.10
C GLN A 558 44.36 -28.01 39.49
N GLN A 559 44.79 -29.00 40.28
CA GLN A 559 45.35 -28.79 41.62
C GLN A 559 46.62 -27.94 41.54
N ALA A 560 47.56 -28.30 40.65
CA ALA A 560 48.81 -27.57 40.45
C ALA A 560 48.60 -26.09 40.03
N LEU A 561 47.57 -25.80 39.24
CA LEU A 561 47.19 -24.43 38.90
C LEU A 561 46.71 -23.65 40.14
N PHE A 562 45.81 -24.23 40.92
CA PHE A 562 45.25 -23.54 42.09
C PHE A 562 46.28 -23.35 43.20
N ASP A 563 47.14 -24.34 43.42
CA ASP A 563 48.22 -24.25 44.40
C ASP A 563 49.23 -23.15 44.03
N LEU A 564 49.52 -23.00 42.74
CA LEU A 564 50.40 -21.94 42.24
C LEU A 564 49.74 -20.54 42.35
N LEU A 565 48.44 -20.43 42.10
CA LEU A 565 47.70 -19.17 42.32
C LEU A 565 47.70 -18.78 43.81
N ASP A 566 47.49 -19.76 44.70
CA ASP A 566 47.54 -19.55 46.15
C ASP A 566 48.95 -19.19 46.64
N GLU A 567 50.00 -19.75 46.02
CA GLU A 567 51.40 -19.38 46.27
C GLU A 567 51.68 -17.93 45.83
N CYS A 568 51.20 -17.53 44.65
CA CYS A 568 51.35 -16.15 44.15
C CYS A 568 50.63 -15.14 45.06
N GLU A 569 49.42 -15.48 45.52
CA GLU A 569 48.63 -14.62 46.40
C GLU A 569 49.29 -14.47 47.77
N ARG A 570 49.72 -15.57 48.39
CA ARG A 570 50.46 -15.54 49.67
C ARG A 570 51.76 -14.76 49.56
N ALA A 571 52.55 -14.98 48.51
CA ALA A 571 53.83 -14.29 48.32
C ALA A 571 53.66 -12.77 48.09
N ARG A 572 52.50 -12.31 47.60
CA ARG A 572 52.20 -10.88 47.44
C ARG A 572 51.93 -10.18 48.77
N PHE A 573 51.35 -10.90 49.74
CA PHE A 573 50.92 -10.35 51.02
C PHE A 573 51.80 -10.76 52.21
N ALA A 574 52.83 -11.57 51.99
CA ALA A 574 53.80 -11.94 53.03
C ALA A 574 54.71 -10.74 53.40
N PRO A 575 55.02 -10.56 54.70
CA PRO A 575 55.88 -9.47 55.17
C PRO A 575 57.37 -9.70 54.83
N THR A 576 57.79 -10.95 54.63
CA THR A 576 59.14 -11.35 54.27
C THR A 576 59.28 -11.56 52.75
N ALA A 577 60.36 -11.04 52.17
CA ALA A 577 60.66 -11.24 50.75
C ALA A 577 61.03 -12.72 50.51
N PRO A 578 60.43 -13.38 49.50
CA PRO A 578 60.73 -14.78 49.20
C PRO A 578 62.13 -14.93 48.62
N ASP A 579 62.77 -16.06 48.93
CA ASP A 579 64.09 -16.40 48.43
C ASP A 579 64.11 -16.59 46.89
N ARG A 580 65.26 -16.32 46.26
CA ARG A 580 65.43 -16.39 44.81
C ARG A 580 65.19 -17.78 44.26
N HIS A 581 65.58 -18.82 45.00
CA HIS A 581 65.31 -20.20 44.62
C HIS A 581 63.80 -20.49 44.56
N ALA A 582 63.00 -19.90 45.45
CA ALA A 582 61.54 -20.04 45.43
C ALA A 582 60.91 -19.34 44.21
N LEU A 583 61.43 -18.17 43.80
CA LEU A 583 60.99 -17.46 42.59
C LEU A 583 61.27 -18.26 41.31
N GLU A 584 62.46 -18.85 41.19
CA GLU A 584 62.85 -19.67 40.05
C GLU A 584 61.99 -20.94 39.95
N THR A 585 61.77 -21.61 41.09
CA THR A 585 60.90 -22.79 41.18
C THR A 585 59.44 -22.46 40.82
N ALA A 586 58.94 -21.30 41.24
CA ALA A 586 57.59 -20.84 40.88
C ALA A 586 57.46 -20.49 39.39
N SER A 587 58.50 -19.90 38.80
CA SER A 587 58.56 -19.62 37.35
C SER A 587 58.51 -20.90 36.52
N GLU A 588 59.27 -21.93 36.90
CA GLU A 588 59.24 -23.22 36.20
C GLU A 588 57.90 -23.93 36.33
N ARG A 589 57.32 -23.93 37.54
CA ARG A 589 55.98 -24.49 37.78
C ARG A 589 54.92 -23.77 36.95
N ALA A 590 54.98 -22.43 36.83
CA ALA A 590 54.08 -21.67 35.97
C ALA A 590 54.17 -22.08 34.50
N HIS A 591 55.38 -22.30 33.97
CA HIS A 591 55.55 -22.75 32.59
C HIS A 591 55.03 -24.17 32.36
N ARG A 592 55.28 -25.08 33.30
CA ARG A 592 54.78 -26.46 33.26
C ARG A 592 53.25 -26.52 33.29
N VAL A 593 52.62 -25.76 34.19
CA VAL A 593 51.16 -25.68 34.31
C VAL A 593 50.53 -25.10 33.05
N VAL A 594 51.09 -24.02 32.48
CA VAL A 594 50.58 -23.46 31.21
C VAL A 594 50.73 -24.46 30.06
N ALA A 595 51.85 -25.18 29.97
CA ALA A 595 52.04 -26.21 28.94
C ALA A 595 51.05 -27.37 29.07
N ALA A 596 50.84 -27.87 30.29
CA ALA A 596 49.90 -28.97 30.56
C ALA A 596 48.43 -28.56 30.32
N LEU A 597 48.06 -27.32 30.67
CA LEU A 597 46.73 -26.78 30.37
C LEU A 597 46.55 -26.55 28.87
N ASP A 598 47.59 -26.13 28.15
CA ASP A 598 47.54 -25.94 26.71
C ASP A 598 47.35 -27.27 25.97
N GLU A 599 48.08 -28.31 26.39
CA GLU A 599 47.93 -29.66 25.82
C GLU A 599 46.51 -30.21 26.11
N ALA A 600 46.05 -30.14 27.36
CA ALA A 600 44.74 -30.66 27.75
C ALA A 600 43.59 -29.94 27.03
N LEU A 601 43.68 -28.61 26.88
CA LEU A 601 42.65 -27.79 26.23
C LEU A 601 42.83 -27.67 24.70
N SER A 602 43.78 -28.39 24.10
CA SER A 602 43.98 -28.44 22.63
C SER A 602 43.40 -29.69 21.97
N ARG A 603 43.12 -30.75 22.75
CA ARG A 603 42.62 -32.04 22.23
C ARG A 603 41.13 -32.06 21.85
N ASP A 604 40.34 -31.08 22.28
CA ASP A 604 38.88 -31.01 22.03
C ASP A 604 38.45 -29.84 21.10
N ALA A 605 39.34 -29.32 20.25
CA ALA A 605 39.05 -28.21 19.32
C ALA A 605 38.72 -28.68 17.89
#